data_AF-A0A1B8BWJ3-F1
#
_entry.id   AF-A0A1B8BWJ3-F1
#
_cell.length_a   1.000
_cell.length_b   1.000
_cell.length_c   1.000
_cell.angle_alpha   90.00
_cell.angle_beta   90.00
_cell.angle_gamma   90.00
#
_symmetry.space_group_name_H-M   'P 1'
#
loop_
_entity.id
_entity.type
_entity.pdbx_description
1 polymer ?
#
loop_
_entity_poly.entity_id
_entity_poly.type
_entity_poly.pdbx_seq_one_letter_code
_entity_poly.pdbx_strand_id
1 'polypeptide(L)'
;MAVRGIVELFRLVKREKELHREILAFSISHDHTSVRIYGHYPLIDGKQTTFYRHPIHKFDFTALEGKEKWTAYKFTKNVYDTWMPTHLKRICSVIDELPPDLDFEVSQQSDQGESGLSQGLESHHLSRQSSHDAASLLEEAGSQSSCDPSRDVTPDTSLSQGIERAFKKPKKRGRAIELHQ
;
A
#
# COMPACT_ATOMS: atom_id res chain seq x y z
N MET A 1 6.47 -12.14 -9.64
CA MET A 1 7.03 -11.00 -8.89
C MET A 1 7.52 -9.95 -9.88
N ALA A 2 7.19 -8.67 -9.72
CA ALA A 2 7.58 -7.59 -10.64
C ALA A 2 9.09 -7.53 -10.93
N VAL A 3 9.92 -7.86 -9.94
CA VAL A 3 11.39 -7.95 -10.05
C VAL A 3 11.84 -8.91 -11.16
N ARG A 4 11.10 -10.01 -11.40
CA ARG A 4 11.42 -10.97 -12.47
C ARG A 4 11.33 -10.32 -13.85
N GLY A 5 10.26 -9.57 -14.11
CA GLY A 5 10.07 -8.88 -15.39
C GLY A 5 11.18 -7.86 -15.66
N ILE A 6 11.64 -7.13 -14.64
CA ILE A 6 12.78 -6.21 -14.78
C ILE A 6 14.06 -6.96 -15.15
N VAL A 7 14.35 -8.09 -14.49
CA VAL A 7 15.54 -8.90 -14.81
C VAL A 7 15.47 -9.44 -16.24
N GLU A 8 14.31 -9.93 -16.66
CA GLU A 8 14.10 -10.44 -18.02
C GLU A 8 14.28 -9.32 -19.06
N LEU A 9 13.75 -8.12 -18.80
CA LEU A 9 13.95 -6.95 -19.64
C LEU A 9 15.43 -6.59 -19.81
N PHE A 10 16.21 -6.54 -18.72
CA PHE A 10 17.64 -6.21 -18.78
C PHE A 10 18.48 -7.29 -19.47
N ARG A 11 18.03 -8.56 -19.42
CA ARG A 11 18.70 -9.66 -20.13
C ARG A 11 18.60 -9.53 -21.65
N LEU A 12 17.51 -8.97 -22.17
CA LEU A 12 17.32 -8.77 -23.60
C LEU A 12 18.44 -7.91 -24.21
N VAL A 13 18.98 -6.97 -23.43
CA VAL A 13 20.07 -6.07 -23.83
C VAL A 13 21.41 -6.42 -23.17
N LYS A 14 21.54 -7.59 -22.53
CA LYS A 14 22.77 -8.07 -21.84
C LYS A 14 23.28 -7.15 -20.71
N ARG A 15 22.37 -6.44 -20.03
CA ARG A 15 22.65 -5.52 -18.91
C ARG A 15 22.23 -6.06 -17.55
N GLU A 16 21.95 -7.36 -17.45
CA GLU A 16 21.47 -7.99 -16.21
C GLU A 16 22.45 -7.87 -15.05
N LYS A 17 23.76 -7.75 -15.31
CA LYS A 17 24.78 -7.56 -14.27
C LYS A 17 24.58 -6.30 -13.45
N GLU A 18 23.97 -5.26 -14.03
CA GLU A 18 23.68 -4.03 -13.30
C GLU A 18 22.64 -4.25 -12.19
N LEU A 19 21.83 -5.31 -12.27
CA LEU A 19 20.76 -5.59 -11.32
C LEU A 19 21.21 -6.46 -10.15
N HIS A 20 22.39 -7.08 -10.23
CA HIS A 20 22.85 -8.03 -9.22
C HIS A 20 22.93 -7.37 -7.84
N ARG A 21 22.11 -7.86 -6.89
CA ARG A 21 21.97 -7.36 -5.51
C ARG A 21 21.42 -5.93 -5.36
N GLU A 22 20.93 -5.34 -6.44
CA GLU A 22 20.25 -4.04 -6.39
C GLU A 22 18.79 -4.20 -5.93
N ILE A 23 18.30 -3.27 -5.12
CA ILE A 23 16.87 -3.24 -4.74
C ILE A 23 16.05 -2.71 -5.92
N LEU A 24 15.15 -3.54 -6.45
CA LEU A 24 14.32 -3.25 -7.62
C LEU A 24 12.84 -3.06 -7.29
N ALA A 25 12.41 -3.42 -6.08
CA ALA A 25 11.06 -3.20 -5.61
C ALA A 25 11.01 -3.15 -4.10
N PHE A 26 9.96 -2.54 -3.56
CA PHE A 26 9.68 -2.53 -2.12
C PHE A 26 8.34 -3.21 -1.84
N SER A 27 8.23 -3.87 -0.69
CA SER A 27 6.94 -4.30 -0.14
C SER A 27 6.78 -3.74 1.26
N ILE A 28 5.60 -3.19 1.52
CA ILE A 28 5.21 -2.70 2.83
C ILE A 28 3.99 -3.51 3.26
N SER A 29 4.06 -4.08 4.45
CA SER A 29 2.95 -4.83 5.07
C SER A 29 2.72 -4.30 6.47
N HIS A 30 1.49 -4.33 6.94
CA HIS A 30 1.15 -3.82 8.26
C HIS A 30 0.01 -4.63 8.89
N ASP A 31 -0.07 -4.53 10.21
CA ASP A 31 -1.20 -4.98 11.03
C ASP A 31 -1.67 -3.81 11.92
N HIS A 32 -2.41 -4.09 12.99
CA HIS A 32 -2.99 -3.07 13.86
C HIS A 32 -1.95 -2.32 14.72
N THR A 33 -0.72 -2.83 14.87
CA THR A 33 0.34 -2.14 15.61
C THR A 33 1.66 -2.02 14.85
N SER A 34 1.94 -2.91 13.90
CA SER A 34 3.26 -3.07 13.31
C SER A 34 3.28 -2.82 11.81
N VAL A 35 4.41 -2.27 11.33
CA VAL A 35 4.75 -2.15 9.90
C VAL A 35 6.04 -2.91 9.62
N ARG A 36 6.10 -3.60 8.48
CA ARG A 36 7.29 -4.32 7.99
C ARG A 36 7.57 -3.89 6.56
N ILE A 37 8.73 -3.28 6.36
CA ILE A 37 9.22 -2.78 5.07
C ILE A 37 10.35 -3.68 4.59
N TYR A 38 10.28 -4.09 3.33
CA TYR A 38 11.31 -4.89 2.71
C TYR A 38 11.71 -4.37 1.34
N GLY A 39 12.98 -4.54 0.98
CA GLY A 39 13.49 -4.39 -0.38
C GLY A 39 13.66 -5.74 -1.05
N HIS A 40 13.29 -5.84 -2.32
CA HIS A 40 13.42 -7.06 -3.13
C HIS A 40 14.55 -6.88 -4.14
N TYR A 41 15.42 -7.88 -4.21
CA TYR A 41 16.60 -7.84 -5.07
C TYR A 41 16.85 -9.22 -5.72
N PRO A 42 17.41 -9.25 -6.95
CA PRO A 42 17.84 -10.49 -7.57
C PRO A 42 19.30 -10.79 -7.23
N LEU A 43 19.61 -12.07 -7.05
CA LEU A 43 20.97 -12.61 -7.15
C LEU A 43 21.06 -13.31 -8.51
N ILE A 44 21.91 -12.76 -9.36
CA ILE A 44 22.10 -13.20 -10.75
C ILE A 44 23.44 -13.92 -10.83
N ASP A 45 23.42 -15.18 -11.24
CA ASP A 45 24.59 -16.01 -11.49
C ASP A 45 24.46 -16.65 -12.88
N GLY A 46 25.10 -16.01 -13.87
CA GLY A 46 24.92 -16.32 -15.28
C GLY A 46 23.44 -16.32 -15.70
N LYS A 47 22.94 -17.47 -16.15
CA LYS A 47 21.55 -17.66 -16.57
C LYS A 47 20.58 -17.84 -15.39
N GLN A 48 21.05 -18.24 -14.23
CA GLN A 48 20.20 -18.42 -13.05
C GLN A 48 19.93 -17.06 -12.39
N THR A 49 18.68 -16.86 -11.98
CA THR A 49 18.29 -15.76 -11.11
C THR A 49 17.52 -16.32 -9.93
N THR A 50 17.88 -15.89 -8.73
CA THR A 50 17.13 -16.14 -7.49
C THR A 50 16.70 -14.81 -6.90
N PHE A 51 15.50 -14.74 -6.34
CA PHE A 51 14.92 -13.50 -5.83
C PHE A 51 14.87 -13.55 -4.31
N TYR A 52 15.38 -12.51 -3.67
CA TYR A 52 15.44 -12.40 -2.23
C TYR A 52 14.80 -11.10 -1.74
N ARG A 53 14.55 -11.08 -0.45
CA ARG A 53 13.95 -9.97 0.27
C ARG A 53 14.83 -9.60 1.46
N HIS A 54 15.22 -8.34 1.56
CA HIS A 54 15.95 -7.78 2.70
C HIS A 54 15.00 -6.99 3.62
N PRO A 55 14.94 -7.28 4.93
CA PRO A 55 14.20 -6.44 5.87
C PRO A 55 14.88 -5.08 6.02
N ILE A 56 14.21 -4.02 5.56
CA ILE A 56 14.70 -2.65 5.68
C ILE A 56 14.36 -2.10 7.06
N HIS A 57 13.11 -2.29 7.48
CA HIS A 57 12.66 -1.86 8.80
C HIS A 57 11.45 -2.65 9.27
N LYS A 58 11.36 -2.91 10.57
CA LYS A 58 10.20 -3.50 11.24
C LYS A 58 9.97 -2.75 12.54
N PHE A 59 8.79 -2.19 12.72
CA PHE A 59 8.51 -1.34 13.87
C PHE A 59 7.05 -1.38 14.29
N ASP A 60 6.80 -1.09 15.55
CA ASP A 60 5.48 -0.84 16.11
C ASP A 60 5.20 0.68 16.07
N PHE A 61 4.16 1.08 15.36
CA PHE A 61 3.81 2.50 15.19
C PHE A 61 2.92 3.04 16.32
N THR A 62 2.47 2.17 17.24
CA THR A 62 1.68 2.52 18.43
C THR A 62 2.57 2.65 19.68
N ALA A 63 3.75 2.01 19.68
CA ALA A 63 4.74 2.11 20.73
C ALA A 63 5.37 3.52 20.84
N LEU A 64 5.92 3.83 22.02
CA LEU A 64 6.64 5.07 22.31
C LEU A 64 5.86 6.31 21.86
N GLU A 65 4.56 6.33 22.19
CA GLU A 65 3.67 7.47 22.00
C GLU A 65 3.57 7.86 20.52
N GLY A 66 3.66 6.86 19.65
CA GLY A 66 3.55 7.02 18.20
C GLY A 66 4.80 7.64 17.56
N LYS A 67 5.98 7.51 18.16
CA LYS A 67 7.25 8.03 17.63
C LYS A 67 7.47 7.69 16.15
N GLU A 68 7.08 6.50 15.71
CA GLU A 68 7.27 6.02 14.32
C GLU A 68 6.00 6.09 13.45
N LYS A 69 4.94 6.75 13.93
CA LYS A 69 3.64 6.85 13.24
C LYS A 69 3.74 7.28 11.77
N TRP A 70 4.69 8.16 11.45
CA TRP A 70 4.86 8.72 10.10
C TRP A 70 5.98 8.05 9.28
N THR A 71 6.66 7.04 9.82
CA THR A 71 7.83 6.43 9.18
C THR A 71 7.46 5.76 7.85
N ALA A 72 6.41 4.95 7.82
CA ALA A 72 5.95 4.28 6.59
C ALA A 72 5.54 5.30 5.51
N TYR A 73 4.79 6.34 5.89
CA TYR A 73 4.38 7.41 4.99
C TYR A 73 5.57 8.13 4.35
N LYS A 74 6.55 8.56 5.17
CA LYS A 74 7.77 9.23 4.69
C LYS A 74 8.58 8.32 3.78
N PHE A 75 8.71 7.04 4.13
CA PHE A 75 9.40 6.05 3.30
C PHE A 75 8.73 5.93 1.93
N THR A 76 7.41 5.70 1.89
CA THR A 76 6.65 5.61 0.63
C THR A 76 6.80 6.89 -0.20
N LYS A 77 6.66 8.07 0.41
CA LYS A 77 6.85 9.35 -0.29
C LYS A 77 8.23 9.45 -0.92
N ASN A 78 9.29 9.06 -0.21
CA ASN A 78 10.65 9.07 -0.74
C ASN A 78 10.86 8.04 -1.86
N VAL A 79 10.18 6.88 -1.81
CA VAL A 79 10.18 5.92 -2.92
C VAL A 79 9.66 6.60 -4.20
N TYR A 80 8.53 7.30 -4.13
CA TYR A 80 7.95 7.99 -5.29
C TYR A 80 8.74 9.23 -5.73
N ASP A 81 9.19 10.05 -4.78
CA ASP A 81 9.81 11.34 -5.10
C ASP A 81 11.28 11.21 -5.52
N THR A 82 11.99 10.19 -5.03
CA THR A 82 13.44 10.06 -5.21
C THR A 82 13.82 8.79 -5.95
N TRP A 83 13.39 7.62 -5.46
CA TRP A 83 13.86 6.35 -6.02
C TRP A 83 13.21 6.02 -7.37
N MET A 84 11.90 6.20 -7.48
CA MET A 84 11.13 5.79 -8.65
C MET A 84 11.50 6.54 -9.93
N PRO A 85 11.77 7.86 -9.92
CA PRO A 85 12.23 8.57 -11.12
C PRO A 85 13.56 8.02 -11.64
N THR A 86 14.51 7.72 -10.75
CA THR A 86 15.79 7.10 -11.12
C THR A 86 15.58 5.69 -11.67
N HIS A 87 14.72 4.89 -11.04
CA HIS A 87 14.42 3.54 -11.49
C HIS A 87 13.71 3.52 -12.85
N LEU A 88 12.74 4.41 -13.06
CA LEU A 88 12.04 4.57 -14.34
C LEU A 88 13.02 4.97 -15.45
N LYS A 89 13.89 5.95 -15.22
CA LYS A 89 14.91 6.35 -16.21
C LYS A 89 15.80 5.17 -16.60
N ARG A 90 16.15 4.32 -15.65
CA ARG A 90 16.95 3.12 -15.89
C ARG A 90 16.22 2.10 -16.75
N ILE A 91 14.92 1.90 -16.50
CA ILE A 91 14.06 1.03 -17.33
C ILE A 91 13.92 1.60 -18.75
N CYS A 92 13.64 2.90 -18.89
CA CYS A 92 13.56 3.55 -20.21
C CYS A 92 14.86 3.40 -20.99
N SER A 93 16.02 3.59 -20.35
CA SER A 93 17.32 3.38 -21.01
C SER A 93 17.48 1.96 -21.57
N VAL A 94 16.95 0.94 -20.92
CA VAL A 94 16.97 -0.43 -21.46
C VAL A 94 15.97 -0.60 -22.60
N ILE A 95 14.79 0.01 -22.49
CA ILE A 95 13.76 -0.02 -23.55
C ILE A 95 14.29 0.64 -24.83
N ASP A 96 15.00 1.76 -24.72
CA ASP A 96 15.58 2.49 -25.85
C ASP A 96 16.68 1.70 -26.59
N GLU A 97 17.25 0.68 -25.93
CA GLU A 97 18.28 -0.21 -26.47
C GLU A 97 17.70 -1.53 -27.01
N LEU A 98 16.38 -1.73 -26.94
CA LEU A 98 15.76 -2.97 -27.42
C LEU A 98 15.87 -3.10 -28.95
N PRO A 99 16.13 -4.31 -29.46
CA PRO A 99 16.08 -4.56 -30.89
C PRO A 99 14.67 -4.32 -31.44
N PRO A 100 14.52 -3.64 -32.60
CA PRO A 100 13.22 -3.27 -33.15
C PRO A 100 12.38 -4.46 -33.63
N ASP A 101 13.03 -5.61 -33.86
CA ASP A 101 12.45 -6.89 -34.30
C ASP A 101 12.17 -7.85 -33.14
N LEU A 102 12.21 -7.38 -31.89
CA LEU A 102 11.94 -8.21 -30.73
C LEU A 102 10.45 -8.59 -30.65
N ASP A 103 10.15 -9.87 -30.85
CA ASP A 103 8.83 -10.42 -30.60
C ASP A 103 8.69 -10.82 -29.13
N PHE A 104 7.76 -10.17 -28.42
CA PHE A 104 7.34 -10.60 -27.09
C PHE A 104 6.26 -11.66 -27.28
N GLU A 105 6.67 -12.92 -27.48
CA GLU A 105 5.71 -14.02 -27.49
C GLU A 105 4.99 -14.09 -26.13
N VAL A 106 3.82 -13.45 -26.06
CA VAL A 106 2.85 -13.68 -25.01
C VAL A 106 2.22 -15.01 -25.34
N SER A 107 2.80 -16.09 -24.80
CA SER A 107 2.11 -17.38 -24.80
C SER A 107 0.81 -17.17 -24.02
N GLN A 108 -0.29 -16.99 -24.75
CA GLN A 108 -1.63 -17.13 -24.21
C GLN A 108 -1.73 -18.60 -23.83
N GLN A 109 -1.30 -18.93 -22.61
CA GLN A 109 -1.76 -20.12 -21.94
C GLN A 109 -3.26 -19.91 -21.77
N SER A 110 -4.00 -20.30 -22.79
CA SER A 110 -5.45 -20.35 -22.81
C SER A 110 -5.90 -21.04 -21.53
N ASP A 111 -6.86 -20.43 -20.86
CA ASP A 111 -7.65 -21.02 -19.79
C ASP A 111 -8.24 -22.37 -20.25
N GLN A 112 -7.47 -23.45 -20.13
CA GLN A 112 -7.96 -24.80 -20.33
C GLN A 112 -7.03 -25.81 -19.68
N GLY A 113 -7.30 -26.03 -18.39
CA GLY A 113 -6.61 -26.98 -17.53
C GLY A 113 -7.24 -27.02 -16.14
N GLU A 114 -8.55 -27.26 -16.10
CA GLU A 114 -9.23 -27.98 -15.01
C GLU A 114 -8.95 -27.53 -13.56
N SER A 115 -9.41 -26.33 -13.18
CA SER A 115 -9.73 -26.06 -11.76
C SER A 115 -11.18 -26.45 -11.49
N GLY A 116 -11.40 -27.71 -11.11
CA GLY A 116 -12.66 -28.19 -10.53
C GLY A 116 -12.95 -27.53 -9.18
N LEU A 117 -13.48 -26.30 -9.22
CA LEU A 117 -14.04 -25.60 -8.07
C LEU A 117 -15.52 -25.32 -8.32
N SER A 118 -16.29 -26.39 -8.46
CA SER A 118 -17.75 -26.39 -8.35
C SER A 118 -18.15 -27.19 -7.12
N GLN A 119 -18.04 -26.60 -5.94
CA GLN A 119 -18.80 -27.05 -4.78
C GLN A 119 -19.16 -25.87 -3.86
N GLY A 120 -20.43 -25.51 -3.92
CA GLY A 120 -21.22 -25.12 -2.75
C GLY A 120 -20.92 -23.77 -2.12
N LEU A 121 -21.34 -22.67 -2.77
CA LEU A 121 -21.70 -21.46 -2.04
C LEU A 121 -23.23 -21.32 -2.10
N GLU A 122 -23.91 -22.01 -1.18
CA GLU A 122 -25.35 -21.87 -0.99
C GLU A 122 -25.66 -20.47 -0.46
N SER A 123 -26.16 -19.61 -1.35
CA SER A 123 -26.71 -18.31 -1.02
C SER A 123 -28.02 -18.49 -0.24
N HIS A 124 -27.99 -18.20 1.05
CA HIS A 124 -29.20 -18.07 1.88
C HIS A 124 -30.06 -16.91 1.36
N HIS A 125 -31.08 -17.29 0.59
CA HIS A 125 -32.16 -16.42 0.15
C HIS A 125 -32.98 -15.98 1.37
N LEU A 126 -32.86 -14.71 1.76
CA LEU A 126 -33.76 -14.06 2.71
C LEU A 126 -35.12 -13.85 2.01
N SER A 127 -35.96 -14.88 2.02
CA SER A 127 -37.36 -14.77 1.60
C SER A 127 -38.19 -14.18 2.74
N ARG A 128 -38.33 -12.86 2.67
CA ARG A 128 -39.47 -12.05 3.11
C ARG A 128 -40.80 -12.81 2.95
N GLN A 129 -41.40 -13.21 4.07
CA GLN A 129 -42.82 -13.57 4.15
C GLN A 129 -43.54 -12.55 5.03
N SER A 130 -44.22 -11.60 4.39
CA SER A 130 -45.49 -11.02 4.87
C SER A 130 -46.60 -11.96 4.36
N SER A 131 -47.72 -12.26 5.02
CA SER A 131 -48.63 -11.38 5.74
C SER A 131 -49.86 -12.16 6.27
N HIS A 132 -50.45 -11.71 7.40
CA HIS A 132 -51.87 -11.80 7.85
C HIS A 132 -52.55 -13.19 7.99
N ASP A 133 -53.48 -13.48 8.90
CA ASP A 133 -54.15 -12.86 10.06
C ASP A 133 -54.96 -14.01 10.71
N ALA A 134 -55.10 -14.07 12.04
CA ALA A 134 -56.30 -14.62 12.69
C ALA A 134 -56.29 -14.36 14.20
N ALA A 135 -57.31 -13.66 14.65
CA ALA A 135 -57.56 -13.24 16.01
C ALA A 135 -57.92 -14.40 16.97
N SER A 136 -57.58 -14.25 18.25
CA SER A 136 -58.50 -14.56 19.35
C SER A 136 -58.03 -13.89 20.65
N LEU A 137 -59.00 -13.23 21.28
CA LEU A 137 -58.97 -12.49 22.54
C LEU A 137 -58.90 -13.45 23.74
N LEU A 138 -58.19 -13.07 24.81
CA LEU A 138 -58.81 -12.78 26.12
C LEU A 138 -57.81 -12.13 27.12
N GLU A 139 -58.34 -11.11 27.81
CA GLU A 139 -57.90 -10.40 29.03
C GLU A 139 -57.55 -11.37 30.19
N GLU A 140 -56.89 -11.06 31.31
CA GLU A 140 -56.85 -9.88 32.21
C GLU A 140 -55.73 -10.20 33.25
N ALA A 141 -54.81 -9.33 33.65
CA ALA A 141 -54.79 -8.54 34.89
C ALA A 141 -53.30 -8.57 35.35
N GLY A 142 -52.58 -7.46 35.50
CA GLY A 142 -52.76 -6.46 36.55
C GLY A 142 -51.63 -6.64 37.57
N SER A 143 -50.58 -5.80 37.52
CA SER A 143 -49.87 -5.29 38.72
C SER A 143 -48.77 -4.29 38.32
N GLN A 144 -48.81 -3.16 39.00
CA GLN A 144 -48.12 -1.91 38.75
C GLN A 144 -46.68 -1.93 39.31
N SER A 145 -45.76 -1.22 38.67
CA SER A 145 -44.70 -0.49 39.38
C SER A 145 -44.19 0.67 38.53
N SER A 146 -44.38 1.86 39.08
CA SER A 146 -43.98 3.18 38.57
C SER A 146 -42.50 3.48 38.79
N CYS A 147 -41.85 4.20 37.86
CA CYS A 147 -41.21 5.51 38.08
C CYS A 147 -40.53 6.02 36.78
N ASP A 148 -40.68 7.33 36.57
CA ASP A 148 -40.60 8.13 35.34
C ASP A 148 -39.17 8.47 34.81
N PRO A 149 -39.06 9.11 33.62
CA PRO A 149 -37.87 9.24 32.78
C PRO A 149 -37.11 10.57 32.96
N SER A 150 -35.85 10.61 32.50
CA SER A 150 -35.08 11.86 32.36
C SER A 150 -34.18 11.87 31.12
N ARG A 151 -34.70 12.50 30.07
CA ARG A 151 -34.10 13.38 29.05
C ARG A 151 -32.58 13.28 28.72
N ASP A 152 -32.33 12.85 27.50
CA ASP A 152 -31.70 13.58 26.36
C ASP A 152 -30.91 14.88 26.66
N VAL A 153 -29.66 14.97 26.14
CA VAL A 153 -29.00 16.15 25.52
C VAL A 153 -27.55 15.79 25.12
N THR A 154 -27.31 15.79 23.81
CA THR A 154 -26.00 15.91 23.12
C THR A 154 -25.41 17.32 23.28
N PRO A 155 -24.08 17.49 23.24
CA PRO A 155 -23.49 18.76 22.83
C PRO A 155 -22.70 18.63 21.52
N ASP A 156 -23.17 19.38 20.52
CA ASP A 156 -22.38 19.86 19.39
C ASP A 156 -21.23 20.77 19.86
N THR A 157 -20.14 20.83 19.11
CA THR A 157 -19.30 22.04 19.10
C THR A 157 -18.62 22.24 17.74
N SER A 158 -18.81 23.44 17.21
CA SER A 158 -18.44 23.90 15.86
C SER A 158 -17.07 24.59 15.80
N LEU A 159 -16.59 24.76 14.57
CA LEU A 159 -15.35 25.37 14.09
C LEU A 159 -15.03 26.77 14.62
N SER A 160 -13.72 27.10 14.61
CA SER A 160 -13.25 28.42 14.18
C SER A 160 -11.92 28.32 13.43
N GLN A 161 -11.88 29.02 12.30
CA GLN A 161 -10.87 29.07 11.25
C GLN A 161 -9.79 30.10 11.59
N GLY A 162 -8.53 29.82 11.25
CA GLY A 162 -7.42 30.76 11.34
C GLY A 162 -6.24 30.32 10.47
N ILE A 163 -6.25 30.71 9.20
CA ILE A 163 -5.13 30.59 8.28
C ILE A 163 -4.27 31.84 8.43
N GLU A 164 -3.01 31.71 8.82
CA GLU A 164 -1.94 32.57 8.31
C GLU A 164 -0.67 31.74 8.04
N ARG A 165 -0.27 31.73 6.77
CA ARG A 165 1.00 31.17 6.29
C ARG A 165 2.07 32.26 6.36
N ALA A 166 3.24 31.94 6.92
CA ALA A 166 4.46 32.67 6.63
C ALA A 166 5.64 31.69 6.45
N PHE A 167 5.89 31.29 5.21
CA PHE A 167 7.10 30.56 4.81
C PHE A 167 8.29 31.53 4.78
N LYS A 168 9.27 31.38 5.68
CA LYS A 168 10.56 32.08 5.61
C LYS A 168 11.59 31.24 4.85
N LYS A 169 12.13 31.77 3.75
CA LYS A 169 13.26 31.19 2.98
C LYS A 169 14.60 31.41 3.72
N PRO A 170 15.59 30.50 3.61
CA PRO A 170 16.92 30.72 4.19
C PRO A 170 17.79 31.64 3.32
N LYS A 171 18.51 32.55 3.97
CA LYS A 171 19.41 33.55 3.38
C LYS A 171 20.80 32.95 3.15
N LYS A 172 21.28 32.92 1.91
CA LYS A 172 22.69 32.61 1.58
C LYS A 172 23.60 33.74 2.10
N ARG A 173 24.64 33.40 2.86
CA ARG A 173 25.76 34.30 3.18
C ARG A 173 26.97 33.87 2.34
N GLY A 174 27.39 34.73 1.41
CA GLY A 174 28.64 34.58 0.68
C GLY A 174 29.84 34.90 1.59
N ARG A 175 30.93 34.16 1.41
CA ARG A 175 32.21 34.35 2.09
C ARG A 175 33.06 35.27 1.20
N ALA A 176 33.45 36.45 1.70
CA ALA A 176 34.45 37.29 1.04
C ALA A 176 35.84 36.77 1.42
N ILE A 177 36.71 36.58 0.43
CA ILE A 177 38.13 36.29 0.59
C ILE A 177 38.84 37.64 0.40
N GLU A 178 39.52 38.13 1.43
CA GLU A 178 40.47 39.23 1.30
C GLU A 178 41.80 38.68 0.79
N LEU A 179 42.30 39.23 -0.32
CA LEU A 179 43.67 39.07 -0.79
C LEU A 179 44.45 40.30 -0.34
N HIS A 180 45.49 40.08 0.47
CA HIS A 180 46.51 41.08 0.78
C HIS A 180 47.38 41.35 -0.44
N GLN A 181 47.68 42.62 -0.68
CA GLN A 181 48.94 43.07 -1.26
C GLN A 181 49.35 44.38 -0.60
#